data_AF-A0A2Z6RUW7-F1
#
_entry.id   AF-A0A2Z6RUW7-F1
#
_cell.length_a   1.000
_cell.length_b   1.000
_cell.length_c   1.000
_cell.angle_alpha   90.00
_cell.angle_beta   90.00
_cell.angle_gamma   90.00
#
_symmetry.space_group_name_H-M   'P 1'
#
loop_
_entity.id
_entity.type
_entity.pdbx_description
1 polymer ?
#
loop_
_entity_poly.entity_id
_entity_poly.type
_entity_poly.pdbx_seq_one_letter_code
_entity_poly.pdbx_strand_id
1 'polypeptide(L)'
;MDNSALKIARSSPRPKVFLNNKSSIEGKDNVEQQQQSNIKTEKWDRFQELKRRREEIESKANKKRRKTNDFIKTQAVPSSTKQNPTKIKQKVKTFDITDPSTLPKSIAKYLHMNEHLKDVDHGRLSTKTELEKELDKAVENGDLELASKLSDQIAQNNYEIMVNKAIERKEFNEAKKREEERKANKKKPKLYWGFETKHRWETKSNM
;
A
#
# COMPACT_ATOMS: atom_id res chain seq x y z
N MET A 1 -16.00 0.55 -29.54
CA MET A 1 -14.97 -0.45 -29.17
C MET A 1 -15.18 -0.70 -27.69
N ASP A 2 -16.09 -1.62 -27.42
CA ASP A 2 -16.84 -1.67 -26.18
C ASP A 2 -16.23 -2.78 -25.31
N ASN A 3 -15.62 -2.41 -24.19
CA ASN A 3 -15.13 -3.39 -23.22
C ASN A 3 -16.20 -3.59 -22.14
N SER A 4 -17.02 -4.60 -22.39
CA SER A 4 -18.03 -5.15 -21.49
C SER A 4 -17.37 -5.80 -20.26
N ALA A 5 -17.53 -5.17 -19.10
CA ALA A 5 -17.08 -5.72 -17.82
C ALA A 5 -18.01 -6.87 -17.38
N LEU A 6 -17.53 -8.11 -17.50
CA LEU A 6 -18.18 -9.31 -16.96
C LEU A 6 -18.23 -9.25 -15.42
N LYS A 7 -19.41 -8.95 -14.87
CA LYS A 7 -19.71 -9.06 -13.44
C LYS A 7 -19.93 -10.53 -13.09
N ILE A 8 -18.96 -11.15 -12.42
CA ILE A 8 -19.10 -12.51 -11.89
C ILE A 8 -19.97 -12.45 -10.62
N ALA A 9 -21.27 -12.68 -10.79
CA ALA A 9 -22.19 -12.88 -9.67
C ALA A 9 -21.94 -14.25 -9.02
N ARG A 10 -21.32 -14.28 -7.84
CA ARG A 10 -21.24 -15.48 -6.99
C ARG A 10 -22.26 -15.38 -5.86
N SER A 11 -23.48 -15.84 -6.10
CA SER A 11 -24.30 -16.46 -5.06
C SER A 11 -25.45 -17.23 -5.69
N SER A 12 -25.31 -18.54 -5.81
CA SER A 12 -26.46 -19.41 -6.05
C SER A 12 -27.36 -19.37 -4.80
N PRO A 13 -28.68 -19.16 -4.92
CA PRO A 13 -29.57 -19.25 -3.78
C PRO A 13 -29.61 -20.69 -3.25
N ARG A 14 -29.46 -20.89 -1.94
CA ARG A 14 -29.67 -22.21 -1.32
C ARG A 14 -31.12 -22.64 -1.51
N PRO A 15 -31.40 -23.91 -1.84
CA PRO A 15 -32.77 -24.39 -1.96
C PRO A 15 -33.44 -24.40 -0.58
N LYS A 16 -34.66 -23.84 -0.53
CA LYS A 16 -35.53 -23.93 0.64
C LYS A 16 -36.09 -25.35 0.70
N VAL A 17 -35.64 -26.12 1.69
CA VAL A 17 -36.20 -27.44 1.98
C VAL A 17 -37.55 -27.22 2.66
N PHE A 18 -38.63 -27.51 1.94
CA PHE A 18 -39.97 -27.59 2.52
C PHE A 18 -40.10 -28.96 3.20
N LEU A 19 -40.22 -28.98 4.52
CA LEU A 19 -40.59 -30.18 5.26
C LEU A 19 -42.11 -30.34 5.19
N ASN A 20 -42.57 -31.35 4.46
CA ASN A 20 -43.96 -31.79 4.48
C ASN A 20 -44.21 -32.59 5.76
N ASN A 21 -45.03 -32.04 6.65
CA ASN A 21 -45.56 -32.77 7.81
C ASN A 21 -46.89 -33.41 7.41
N LYS A 22 -46.88 -34.71 7.13
CA LYS A 22 -48.09 -35.55 7.19
C LYS A 22 -47.97 -36.45 8.41
N SER A 23 -48.69 -36.11 9.46
CA SER A 23 -48.92 -36.98 10.61
C SER A 23 -50.30 -37.63 10.46
N SER A 24 -50.33 -38.93 10.24
CA SER A 24 -51.44 -39.79 10.62
C SER A 24 -50.87 -40.91 11.46
N ILE A 25 -51.27 -40.98 12.72
CA ILE A 25 -51.72 -42.19 13.40
C ILE A 25 -52.10 -41.81 14.84
N GLU A 26 -53.26 -42.30 15.20
CA GLU A 26 -54.07 -42.03 16.38
C GLU A 26 -53.48 -42.65 17.65
N GLY A 27 -53.83 -42.04 18.79
CA GLY A 27 -54.01 -42.73 20.07
C GLY A 27 -52.77 -42.87 20.96
N LYS A 28 -52.63 -41.95 21.94
CA LYS A 28 -52.57 -42.24 23.39
C LYS A 28 -52.20 -40.97 24.16
N ASP A 29 -53.16 -40.49 24.94
CA ASP A 29 -53.12 -39.19 25.57
C ASP A 29 -52.37 -39.16 26.90
N ASN A 30 -51.66 -38.04 27.09
CA ASN A 30 -51.50 -37.29 28.34
C ASN A 30 -50.21 -37.41 29.20
N VAL A 31 -49.22 -38.25 28.89
CA VAL A 31 -47.93 -38.25 29.66
C VAL A 31 -46.73 -37.76 28.85
N GLU A 32 -46.69 -38.00 27.54
CA GLU A 32 -45.56 -37.54 26.69
C GLU A 32 -45.65 -36.06 26.27
N GLN A 33 -46.84 -35.45 26.35
CA GLN A 33 -47.06 -34.08 25.87
C GLN A 33 -46.34 -33.02 26.75
N GLN A 34 -46.17 -33.29 28.06
CA GLN A 34 -45.45 -32.38 28.97
C GLN A 34 -43.92 -32.44 28.81
N GLN A 35 -43.37 -33.59 28.40
CA GLN A 35 -41.94 -33.71 28.13
C GLN A 35 -41.58 -33.05 26.80
N GLN A 36 -42.44 -33.16 25.78
CA GLN A 36 -42.23 -32.51 24.49
C GLN A 36 -42.36 -30.98 24.55
N SER A 37 -43.20 -30.42 25.43
CA SER A 37 -43.29 -28.96 25.62
C SER A 37 -42.02 -28.38 26.22
N ASN A 38 -41.44 -29.05 27.23
CA ASN A 38 -40.21 -28.61 27.90
C ASN A 38 -38.97 -28.73 27.00
N ILE A 39 -38.91 -29.77 26.16
CA ILE A 39 -37.80 -29.91 25.18
C ILE A 39 -37.88 -28.83 24.08
N LYS A 40 -39.10 -28.37 23.74
CA LYS A 40 -39.29 -27.26 22.78
C LYS A 40 -38.90 -25.91 23.38
N THR A 41 -39.19 -25.66 24.65
CA THR A 41 -38.80 -24.42 25.34
C THR A 41 -37.28 -24.34 25.53
N GLU A 42 -36.63 -25.41 26.00
CA GLU A 42 -35.16 -25.43 26.13
C GLU A 42 -34.44 -25.25 24.78
N LYS A 43 -34.94 -25.89 23.71
CA LYS A 43 -34.39 -25.70 22.36
C LYS A 43 -34.64 -24.29 21.83
N TRP A 44 -35.78 -23.68 22.19
CA TRP A 44 -36.11 -22.30 21.84
C TRP A 44 -35.22 -21.30 22.57
N ASP A 45 -34.99 -21.50 23.87
CA ASP A 45 -34.09 -20.68 24.67
C ASP A 45 -32.65 -20.78 24.16
N ARG A 46 -32.20 -21.99 23.81
CA ARG A 46 -30.91 -22.21 23.15
C ARG A 46 -30.83 -21.51 21.78
N PHE A 47 -31.92 -21.46 21.03
CA PHE A 47 -31.98 -20.74 19.76
C PHE A 47 -31.89 -19.22 19.95
N GLN A 48 -32.59 -18.66 20.95
CA GLN A 48 -32.48 -17.24 21.30
C GLN A 48 -31.07 -16.89 21.78
N GLU A 49 -30.45 -17.75 22.59
CA GLU A 49 -29.07 -17.55 23.04
C GLU A 49 -28.08 -17.59 21.86
N LEU A 50 -28.26 -18.50 20.91
CA LEU A 50 -27.44 -18.56 19.70
C LEU A 50 -27.63 -17.31 18.82
N LYS A 51 -28.86 -16.79 18.72
CA LYS A 51 -29.17 -15.54 18.00
C LYS A 51 -28.48 -14.34 18.66
N ARG A 52 -28.59 -14.22 19.99
CA ARG A 52 -27.90 -13.19 20.80
C ARG A 52 -26.39 -13.26 20.62
N ARG A 53 -25.80 -14.45 20.68
CA ARG A 53 -24.36 -14.66 20.48
C ARG A 53 -23.91 -14.27 19.07
N ARG A 54 -24.72 -14.53 18.05
CA ARG A 54 -24.43 -14.11 16.67
C ARG A 54 -24.41 -12.58 16.53
N GLU A 55 -25.40 -11.90 17.08
CA GLU A 55 -25.48 -10.43 17.09
C GLU A 55 -24.31 -9.79 17.86
N GLU A 56 -23.87 -10.43 18.95
CA GLU A 56 -22.69 -9.98 19.71
C GLU A 56 -21.39 -10.15 18.90
N ILE A 57 -21.23 -11.26 18.19
CA ILE A 57 -20.08 -11.48 17.31
C ILE A 57 -20.09 -10.48 16.15
N GLU A 58 -21.24 -10.22 15.55
CA GLU A 58 -21.40 -9.28 14.44
C GLU A 58 -21.14 -7.84 14.87
N SER A 59 -21.65 -7.42 16.04
CA SER A 59 -21.38 -6.10 16.60
C SER A 59 -19.90 -5.92 16.99
N LYS A 60 -19.25 -6.94 17.57
CA LYS A 60 -17.80 -6.94 17.85
C LYS A 60 -16.95 -6.89 16.57
N ALA A 61 -17.33 -7.64 15.54
CA ALA A 61 -16.66 -7.62 14.24
C ALA A 61 -16.81 -6.25 13.56
N ASN A 62 -18.01 -5.66 13.59
CA ASN A 62 -18.27 -4.33 13.06
C ASN A 62 -17.53 -3.23 13.83
N LYS A 63 -17.40 -3.34 15.16
CA LYS A 63 -16.60 -2.41 15.98
C LYS A 63 -15.10 -2.51 15.66
N LYS A 64 -14.57 -3.71 15.40
CA LYS A 64 -13.19 -3.88 14.93
C LYS A 64 -12.98 -3.27 13.53
N ARG A 65 -13.92 -3.49 12.60
CA ARG A 65 -13.87 -2.91 11.24
C ARG A 65 -13.96 -1.38 11.24
N ARG A 66 -14.77 -0.79 12.12
CA ARG A 66 -14.86 0.67 12.30
C ARG A 66 -13.54 1.26 12.83
N LYS A 67 -12.95 0.65 13.87
CA LYS A 67 -11.64 1.09 14.40
C LYS A 67 -10.51 1.05 13.36
N THR A 68 -10.49 0.05 12.49
CA THR A 68 -9.51 0.00 11.39
C THR A 68 -9.81 1.03 10.30
N ASN A 69 -11.08 1.32 10.01
CA ASN A 69 -11.44 2.34 9.04
C ASN A 69 -11.22 3.76 9.54
N ASP A 70 -11.38 4.04 10.84
CA ASP A 70 -11.10 5.36 11.41
C ASP A 70 -9.59 5.65 11.40
N PHE A 71 -8.75 4.63 11.62
CA PHE A 71 -7.30 4.74 11.45
C PHE A 71 -6.87 4.93 9.98
N ILE A 72 -7.61 4.33 9.03
CA ILE A 72 -7.39 4.55 7.60
C ILE A 72 -7.92 5.93 7.18
N LYS A 73 -9.02 6.43 7.76
CA LYS A 73 -9.61 7.73 7.43
C LYS A 73 -8.83 8.92 7.97
N THR A 74 -8.10 8.76 9.07
CA THR A 74 -7.11 9.76 9.51
C THR A 74 -5.83 9.75 8.67
N GLN A 75 -5.63 8.73 7.81
CA GLN A 75 -4.56 8.69 6.81
C GLN A 75 -5.05 8.91 5.35
N ALA A 76 -6.35 8.78 5.09
CA ALA A 76 -6.96 8.95 3.78
C ALA A 76 -7.46 10.39 3.62
N VAL A 77 -6.57 11.23 3.11
CA VAL A 77 -6.90 12.53 2.50
C VAL A 77 -7.94 12.30 1.38
N PRO A 78 -9.03 13.09 1.30
CA PRO A 78 -10.01 12.94 0.23
C PRO A 78 -9.40 13.33 -1.13
N SER A 79 -9.47 12.39 -2.07
CA SER A 79 -9.12 12.59 -3.47
C SER A 79 -10.21 13.40 -4.18
N SER A 80 -9.98 14.70 -4.35
CA SER A 80 -10.54 15.47 -5.45
C SER A 80 -9.43 16.32 -6.08
N THR A 81 -9.18 16.03 -7.35
CA THR A 81 -8.66 16.91 -8.40
C THR A 81 -7.87 18.15 -7.96
N LYS A 82 -6.55 17.99 -7.89
CA LYS A 82 -5.50 18.85 -8.45
C LYS A 82 -4.17 18.27 -7.94
N GLN A 83 -3.32 17.81 -8.84
CA GLN A 83 -1.98 17.35 -8.49
C GLN A 83 -1.16 18.57 -8.03
N ASN A 84 -1.26 18.89 -6.76
CA ASN A 84 -0.25 19.69 -6.07
C ASN A 84 0.71 18.69 -5.44
N PRO A 85 2.03 18.72 -5.74
CA PRO A 85 2.98 17.90 -5.03
C PRO A 85 2.91 18.32 -3.55
N THR A 86 2.46 17.39 -2.71
CA THR A 86 2.50 17.55 -1.26
C THR A 86 3.97 17.62 -0.89
N LYS A 87 4.47 18.85 -0.72
CA LYS A 87 5.73 19.14 -0.06
C LYS A 87 5.61 18.56 1.35
N ILE A 88 6.06 17.32 1.52
CA ILE A 88 6.45 16.81 2.82
C ILE A 88 7.50 17.82 3.26
N LYS A 89 7.17 18.62 4.27
CA LYS A 89 8.12 19.50 4.96
C LYS A 89 9.09 18.61 5.74
N GLN A 90 9.84 17.75 5.05
CA GLN A 90 11.13 17.35 5.57
C GLN A 90 11.91 18.65 5.71
N LYS A 91 12.49 18.88 6.88
CA LYS A 91 13.52 19.90 7.04
C LYS A 91 14.57 19.56 5.99
N VAL A 92 14.49 20.21 4.83
CA VAL A 92 15.59 20.27 3.88
C VAL A 92 16.69 20.87 4.73
N LYS A 93 17.68 20.04 5.09
CA LYS A 93 18.95 20.58 5.54
C LYS A 93 19.47 21.29 4.30
N THR A 94 19.16 22.58 4.21
CA THR A 94 19.81 23.49 3.29
C THR A 94 21.24 23.51 3.75
N PHE A 95 22.04 22.64 3.15
CA PHE A 95 23.46 22.84 3.17
C PHE A 95 23.66 24.05 2.25
N ASP A 96 24.28 25.11 2.76
CA ASP A 96 24.77 26.18 1.91
C ASP A 96 25.92 25.59 1.09
N ILE A 97 25.57 24.93 -0.01
CA ILE A 97 26.54 24.24 -0.86
C ILE A 97 26.89 25.23 -1.96
N THR A 98 27.70 26.20 -1.58
CA THR A 98 28.35 27.13 -2.51
C THR A 98 29.45 26.42 -3.31
N ASP A 99 29.98 25.29 -2.81
CA ASP A 99 31.06 24.55 -3.46
C ASP A 99 30.78 23.03 -3.56
N PRO A 100 31.05 22.41 -4.73
CA PRO A 100 30.88 20.97 -4.94
C PRO A 100 31.80 20.09 -4.09
N SER A 101 32.93 20.66 -3.64
CA SER A 101 33.91 20.02 -2.75
C SER A 101 33.36 19.77 -1.34
N THR A 102 32.40 20.58 -0.90
CA THR A 102 31.90 20.58 0.49
C THR A 102 30.88 19.48 0.74
N LEU A 103 30.48 18.73 -0.30
CA LEU A 103 29.53 17.63 -0.15
C LEU A 103 30.08 16.51 0.73
N PRO A 104 29.29 16.00 1.70
CA PRO A 104 29.67 14.83 2.46
C PRO A 104 29.96 13.63 1.53
N LYS A 105 31.10 12.96 1.73
CA LYS A 105 31.51 11.75 0.98
C LYS A 105 30.40 10.69 0.92
N SER A 106 29.56 10.61 1.95
CA SER A 106 28.43 9.67 2.01
C SER A 106 27.34 9.94 0.98
N ILE A 107 27.14 11.20 0.56
CA ILE A 107 26.15 11.62 -0.43
C ILE A 107 26.74 11.55 -1.83
N ALA A 108 28.04 11.85 -1.98
CA ALA A 108 28.73 11.84 -3.27
C ALA A 108 28.56 10.53 -4.05
N LYS A 109 28.56 9.38 -3.35
CA LYS A 109 28.30 8.06 -3.93
C LYS A 109 26.95 7.96 -4.66
N TYR A 110 25.95 8.72 -4.23
CA TYR A 110 24.56 8.64 -4.72
C TYR A 110 24.22 9.68 -5.80
N LEU A 111 25.13 10.60 -6.16
CA LEU A 111 24.92 11.63 -7.16
C LEU A 111 24.62 11.04 -8.55
N HIS A 112 25.54 10.23 -9.06
CA HIS A 112 25.49 9.69 -10.43
C HIS A 112 24.85 8.29 -10.50
N MET A 113 24.31 7.77 -9.39
CA MET A 113 23.63 6.48 -9.40
C MET A 113 22.39 6.53 -10.29
N ASN A 114 22.25 5.52 -11.14
CA ASN A 114 21.10 5.34 -12.04
C ASN A 114 20.91 6.48 -13.06
N GLU A 115 21.94 7.26 -13.38
CA GLU A 115 21.85 8.27 -14.43
C GLU A 115 21.56 7.66 -15.81
N HIS A 116 22.15 6.50 -16.09
CA HIS A 116 21.92 5.72 -17.32
C HIS A 116 20.51 5.11 -17.43
N LEU A 117 19.73 5.13 -16.34
CA LEU A 117 18.34 4.65 -16.34
C LEU A 117 17.33 5.78 -16.60
N LYS A 118 17.80 7.02 -16.76
CA LYS A 118 16.93 8.12 -17.17
C LYS A 118 16.50 7.87 -18.62
N ASP A 119 15.20 7.95 -18.88
CA ASP A 119 14.68 7.88 -20.24
C ASP A 119 15.34 8.98 -21.09
N VAL A 120 15.72 8.61 -22.31
CA VAL A 120 16.26 9.56 -23.28
C VAL A 120 15.08 10.30 -23.91
N ASP A 121 15.06 11.63 -23.80
CA ASP A 121 14.05 12.43 -24.47
C ASP A 121 14.17 12.25 -25.98
N HIS A 122 13.17 11.58 -26.59
CA HIS A 122 13.12 11.29 -28.03
C HIS A 122 12.79 12.51 -28.90
N GLY A 123 13.42 13.66 -28.63
CA GLY A 123 13.27 14.90 -29.40
C GLY A 123 12.15 15.84 -28.93
N ARG A 124 11.46 15.53 -27.82
CA ARG A 124 10.51 16.48 -27.22
C ARG A 124 11.26 17.38 -26.24
N LEU A 125 11.39 18.66 -26.58
CA LEU A 125 11.97 19.65 -25.67
C LEU A 125 11.08 19.77 -24.42
N SER A 126 11.70 19.67 -23.24
CA SER A 126 11.04 19.99 -21.99
C SER A 126 10.54 21.44 -22.01
N THR A 127 9.44 21.70 -21.31
CA THR A 127 8.94 23.07 -21.15
C THR A 127 9.97 23.88 -20.37
N LYS A 128 10.44 24.98 -20.97
CA LYS A 128 11.37 25.92 -20.32
C LYS A 128 10.82 26.40 -18.98
N THR A 129 11.71 26.43 -17.98
CA THR A 129 11.45 27.02 -16.66
C THR A 129 11.33 28.54 -16.75
N GLU A 130 10.80 29.18 -15.71
CA GLU A 130 10.61 30.63 -15.69
C GLU A 130 11.93 31.39 -15.76
N LEU A 131 12.96 30.92 -15.05
CA LEU A 131 14.32 31.50 -15.08
C LEU A 131 14.96 31.37 -16.47
N GLU A 132 14.76 30.26 -17.17
CA GLU A 132 15.24 30.09 -18.55
C GLU A 132 14.55 31.05 -19.52
N LYS A 133 13.25 31.31 -19.34
CA LYS A 133 12.53 32.32 -20.15
C LYS A 133 13.01 33.73 -19.86
N GLU A 134 13.35 34.03 -18.61
CA GLU A 134 13.90 35.32 -18.23
C GLU A 134 15.33 35.50 -18.77
N LEU A 135 16.12 34.43 -18.78
CA LEU A 135 17.43 34.37 -19.41
C LEU A 135 17.33 34.67 -20.90
N ASP A 136 16.40 34.02 -21.62
CA ASP A 136 16.15 34.28 -23.05
C ASP A 136 15.83 35.77 -23.31
N LYS A 137 14.97 36.37 -22.47
CA LYS A 137 14.63 37.80 -22.57
C LYS A 137 15.83 38.71 -22.32
N ALA A 138 16.66 38.39 -21.33
CA ALA A 138 17.87 39.15 -21.02
C ALA A 138 18.86 39.14 -22.19
N VAL A 139 19.01 37.98 -22.84
CA VAL A 139 19.84 37.83 -24.04
C VAL A 139 19.27 38.61 -25.22
N GLU A 140 17.95 38.58 -25.43
CA GLU A 140 17.28 39.34 -26.50
C GLU A 140 17.42 40.86 -26.31
N ASN A 141 17.38 41.33 -25.06
CA ASN A 141 17.61 42.74 -24.71
C ASN A 141 19.09 43.15 -24.77
N GLY A 142 20.02 42.19 -24.80
CA GLY A 142 21.47 42.44 -24.79
C GLY A 142 22.07 42.65 -23.39
N ASP A 143 21.33 42.39 -22.32
CA ASP A 143 21.77 42.56 -20.93
C ASP A 143 22.59 41.36 -20.44
N LEU A 144 23.87 41.32 -20.84
CA LEU A 144 24.77 40.18 -20.55
C LEU A 144 25.04 39.98 -19.05
N GLU A 145 25.08 41.05 -18.26
CA GLU A 145 25.33 40.95 -16.81
C GLU A 145 24.17 40.23 -16.11
N LEU A 146 22.94 40.54 -16.49
CA LEU A 146 21.74 39.90 -15.96
C LEU A 146 21.68 38.44 -16.41
N ALA A 147 21.94 38.18 -17.70
CA ALA A 147 21.96 36.83 -18.24
C ALA A 147 22.99 35.93 -17.51
N SER A 148 24.18 36.46 -17.19
CA SER A 148 25.18 35.73 -16.41
C SER A 148 24.66 35.35 -15.02
N LYS A 149 24.06 36.30 -14.29
CA LYS A 149 23.50 36.05 -12.95
C LYS A 149 22.39 35.00 -12.98
N LEU A 150 21.50 35.06 -13.96
CA LEU A 150 20.45 34.05 -14.13
C LEU A 150 21.03 32.68 -14.47
N SER A 151 22.08 32.62 -15.28
CA SER A 151 22.77 31.36 -15.61
C SER A 151 23.37 30.72 -14.34
N ASP A 152 24.08 31.49 -13.52
CA ASP A 152 24.64 31.02 -12.26
C ASP A 152 23.55 30.50 -11.32
N GLN A 153 22.41 31.21 -11.24
CA GLN A 153 21.26 30.79 -10.44
C GLN A 153 20.63 29.48 -10.95
N ILE A 154 20.49 29.31 -12.28
CA ILE A 154 20.01 28.06 -12.87
C ILE A 154 20.96 26.90 -12.53
N ALA A 155 22.28 27.13 -12.65
CA ALA A 155 23.29 26.14 -12.30
C ALA A 155 23.19 25.73 -10.82
N GLN A 156 23.06 26.70 -9.91
CA GLN A 156 22.89 26.45 -8.48
C GLN A 156 21.61 25.64 -8.18
N ASN A 157 20.48 26.03 -8.76
CA ASN A 157 19.21 25.30 -8.60
C ASN A 157 19.32 23.85 -9.08
N ASN A 158 19.93 23.63 -10.25
CA ASN A 158 20.13 22.29 -10.80
C ASN A 158 21.01 21.43 -9.90
N TYR A 159 22.06 22.03 -9.34
CA TYR A 159 22.95 21.40 -8.40
C TYR A 159 22.24 21.02 -7.09
N GLU A 160 21.42 21.92 -6.53
CA GLU A 160 20.59 21.61 -5.34
C GLU A 160 19.61 20.47 -5.59
N ILE A 161 18.95 20.45 -6.76
CA ILE A 161 18.07 19.35 -7.17
C ILE A 161 18.84 18.03 -7.23
N MET A 162 20.06 18.04 -7.77
CA MET A 162 20.92 16.86 -7.84
C MET A 162 21.29 16.34 -6.43
N VAL A 163 21.64 17.23 -5.51
CA VAL A 163 21.97 16.87 -4.12
C VAL A 163 20.77 16.32 -3.37
N ASN A 164 19.60 16.96 -3.52
CA ASN A 164 18.35 16.50 -2.90
C ASN A 164 17.98 15.09 -3.39
N LYS A 165 18.07 14.83 -4.70
CA LYS A 165 17.88 13.48 -5.25
C LYS A 165 18.87 12.46 -4.68
N ALA A 166 20.13 12.85 -4.46
CA ALA A 166 21.13 11.99 -3.84
C ALA A 166 20.80 11.66 -2.37
N ILE A 167 20.29 12.64 -1.62
CA ILE A 167 19.82 12.44 -0.23
C ILE A 167 18.63 11.47 -0.22
N GLU A 168 17.62 11.69 -1.06
CA GLU A 168 16.45 10.82 -1.16
C GLU A 168 16.85 9.36 -1.47
N ARG A 169 17.79 9.15 -2.40
CA ARG A 169 18.33 7.82 -2.73
C ARG A 169 19.02 7.17 -1.55
N LYS A 170 19.81 7.93 -0.80
CA LYS A 170 20.49 7.44 0.41
C LYS A 170 19.46 7.00 1.45
N GLU A 171 18.48 7.84 1.73
CA GLU A 171 17.40 7.54 2.69
C GLU A 171 16.61 6.30 2.28
N PHE A 172 16.30 6.16 0.99
CA PHE A 172 15.62 4.99 0.44
C PHE A 172 16.45 3.72 0.65
N ASN A 173 17.76 3.75 0.39
CA ASN A 173 18.63 2.60 0.56
C ASN A 173 18.71 2.17 2.04
N GLU A 174 18.85 3.13 2.95
CA GLU A 174 18.84 2.87 4.40
C GLU A 174 17.49 2.33 4.88
N ALA A 175 16.38 2.87 4.36
CA ALA A 175 15.04 2.37 4.66
C ALA A 175 14.82 0.95 4.15
N LYS A 176 15.30 0.64 2.94
CA LYS A 176 15.24 -0.70 2.35
C LYS A 176 16.05 -1.70 3.19
N LYS A 177 17.28 -1.34 3.58
CA LYS A 177 18.13 -2.16 4.45
C LYS A 177 17.46 -2.43 5.80
N ARG A 178 16.93 -1.39 6.46
CA ARG A 178 16.18 -1.55 7.73
C ARG A 178 14.97 -2.46 7.59
N GLU A 179 14.24 -2.37 6.47
CA GLU A 179 13.09 -3.22 6.22
C GLU A 179 13.49 -4.68 5.96
N GLU A 180 14.60 -4.92 5.26
CA GLU A 180 15.18 -6.25 5.06
C GLU A 180 15.65 -6.88 6.38
N GLU A 181 16.34 -6.12 7.23
CA GLU A 181 16.73 -6.53 8.59
C GLU A 181 15.50 -6.85 9.45
N ARG A 182 14.47 -6.00 9.40
CA ARG A 182 13.20 -6.25 10.10
C ARG A 182 12.52 -7.54 9.60
N LYS A 183 12.55 -7.80 8.29
CA LYS A 183 12.03 -9.04 7.70
C LYS A 183 12.88 -10.24 8.11
N ALA A 184 14.20 -10.12 8.13
CA ALA A 184 15.11 -11.17 8.57
C ALA A 184 14.88 -11.54 10.04
N ASN A 185 14.75 -10.54 10.92
CA ASN A 185 14.46 -10.75 12.35
C ASN A 185 13.07 -11.39 12.58
N LYS A 186 12.10 -11.14 11.70
CA LYS A 186 10.77 -11.77 11.74
C LYS A 186 10.75 -13.18 11.16
N LYS A 187 11.70 -13.55 10.30
CA LYS A 187 11.80 -14.91 9.77
C LYS A 187 12.24 -15.81 10.91
N LYS A 188 11.31 -16.65 11.40
CA LYS A 188 11.65 -17.70 12.36
C LYS A 188 12.68 -18.64 11.72
N PRO A 189 13.66 -19.14 12.48
CA PRO A 189 14.59 -20.15 11.97
C PRO A 189 13.79 -21.31 11.41
N LYS A 190 14.24 -21.88 10.28
CA LYS A 190 13.58 -23.02 9.65
C LYS A 190 13.59 -24.16 10.67
N LEU A 191 12.41 -24.52 11.16
CA LEU A 191 12.28 -25.53 12.20
C LEU A 191 12.71 -26.88 11.61
N TYR A 192 13.73 -27.51 12.21
CA TYR A 192 14.33 -28.77 11.76
C TYR A 192 13.44 -29.97 12.17
N TRP A 193 12.19 -29.98 11.75
CA TRP A 193 11.28 -31.09 12.04
C TRP A 193 11.46 -32.19 10.98
N GLY A 194 12.59 -32.91 11.01
CA GLY A 194 12.79 -34.24 10.40
C GLY A 194 12.52 -34.46 8.90
N PHE A 195 11.98 -33.50 8.14
CA PHE A 195 11.74 -33.61 6.71
C PHE A 195 12.69 -32.66 5.99
N GLU A 196 13.93 -33.11 5.87
CA GLU A 196 14.86 -32.55 4.91
C GLU A 196 14.22 -32.71 3.53
N THR A 197 13.82 -31.60 2.92
CA THR A 197 13.22 -31.62 1.58
C THR A 197 14.28 -32.21 0.66
N LYS A 198 14.14 -33.50 0.36
CA LYS A 198 15.13 -34.23 -0.41
C LYS A 198 15.34 -33.48 -1.72
N HIS A 199 16.53 -32.92 -1.90
CA HIS A 199 16.96 -32.24 -3.13
C HIS A 199 17.10 -33.29 -4.25
N ARG A 200 16.01 -34.00 -4.59
CA ARG A 200 16.01 -35.17 -5.49
C ARG A 200 16.18 -34.82 -6.96
N TRP A 201 16.16 -33.54 -7.33
CA TRP A 201 16.23 -33.13 -8.73
C TRP A 201 17.55 -32.45 -9.11
N GLU A 202 18.48 -32.22 -8.18
CA GLU A 202 19.79 -31.62 -8.52
C GLU A 202 20.94 -32.64 -8.65
N THR A 203 20.73 -33.92 -8.33
CA THR A 203 21.77 -34.97 -8.45
C THR A 203 21.38 -36.16 -9.33
N LYS A 204 20.30 -36.04 -10.13
CA LYS A 204 19.88 -37.11 -11.05
C LYS A 204 19.78 -36.62 -12.51
N SER A 205 20.78 -35.86 -12.93
CA SER A 205 21.07 -35.61 -14.35
C SER A 205 22.58 -35.56 -14.57
N ASN A 206 23.28 -36.63 -14.14
CA ASN A 206 24.65 -36.90 -14.58
C ASN A 206 24.83 -38.41 -14.81
N MET A 207 23.92 -38.97 -15.61
CA MET A 207 24.01 -40.25 -16.28
C MET A 207 23.30 -40.13 -17.62
#